data_AF-A0A8J9YJK4-F1
#
_entry.id   AF-A0A8J9YJK4-F1
#
_cell.length_a   1.000
_cell.length_b   1.000
_cell.length_c   1.000
_cell.angle_alpha   90.00
_cell.angle_beta   90.00
_cell.angle_gamma   90.00
#
_symmetry.space_group_name_H-M   'P 1'
#
loop_
_entity.id
_entity.type
_entity.pdbx_description
1 polymer ?
#
loop_
_entity_poly.entity_id
_entity_poly.type
_entity_poly.pdbx_seq_one_letter_code
_entity_poly.pdbx_strand_id
1 'polypeptide(L)' 'MKRNTNRQRLEHAFDVAETELGIAKLLDAENVEVDKPDEMSIATYVAQFLHKYPEPKVRSKMIILH' A
#
# COMPACT_ATOMS: atom_id res chain seq x y z
N MET A 1 7.27 -26.44 -5.52
CA MET A 1 6.89 -25.08 -5.05
C MET A 1 5.57 -24.71 -5.70
N LYS A 2 4.46 -24.59 -4.94
CA LYS A 2 3.21 -24.03 -5.48
C LYS A 2 3.45 -22.53 -5.70
N ARG A 3 3.19 -22.04 -6.91
CA ARG A 3 3.12 -20.58 -7.14
C ARG A 3 1.78 -20.11 -6.63
N ASN A 4 1.79 -19.08 -5.78
CA ASN A 4 0.56 -18.43 -5.34
C ASN A 4 -0.05 -17.66 -6.51
N THR A 5 -1.37 -17.64 -6.62
CA THR A 5 -2.09 -16.81 -7.60
C THR A 5 -1.94 -15.33 -7.25
N ASN A 6 -2.23 -14.42 -8.19
CA ASN A 6 -2.20 -12.99 -7.90
C ASN A 6 -3.20 -12.63 -6.80
N ARG A 7 -4.40 -13.22 -6.84
CA ARG A 7 -5.39 -13.13 -5.76
C ARG A 7 -4.84 -13.48 -4.38
N GLN A 8 -4.20 -14.65 -4.25
CA GLN A 8 -3.63 -15.09 -2.97
C GLN A 8 -2.52 -14.15 -2.48
N ARG A 9 -1.76 -13.54 -3.40
CA ARG A 9 -0.74 -12.54 -3.05
C ARG A 9 -1.36 -11.24 -2.56
N LEU A 10 -2.48 -10.81 -3.17
CA LEU A 10 -3.22 -9.62 -2.75
C LEU A 10 -3.88 -9.82 -1.38
N GLU A 11 -4.58 -10.95 -1.18
CA GLU A 11 -5.17 -11.33 0.11
C GLU A 11 -4.11 -11.31 1.21
N HIS A 12 -3.00 -12.02 0.99
CA HIS A 12 -1.89 -12.05 1.95
C HIS A 12 -1.30 -10.66 2.22
N ALA A 13 -1.18 -9.80 1.20
CA ALA A 13 -0.67 -8.44 1.39
C ALA A 13 -1.63 -7.59 2.23
N PHE A 14 -2.94 -7.70 1.99
CA PHE A 14 -3.95 -7.01 2.79
C PHE A 14 -4.00 -7.54 4.22
N ASP A 15 -3.84 -8.85 4.41
CA ASP A 15 -3.74 -9.48 5.74
C ASP A 15 -2.56 -8.93 6.53
N VAL A 16 -1.37 -8.93 5.93
CA VAL A 16 -0.15 -8.38 6.56
C VAL A 16 -0.30 -6.89 6.86
N ALA A 17 -0.92 -6.10 5.97
CA ALA A 17 -1.15 -4.68 6.21
C ALA A 17 -2.05 -4.43 7.43
N GLU A 18 -3.08 -5.26 7.63
CA GLU A 18 -3.97 -5.14 8.77
C GLU A 18 -3.31 -5.63 10.07
N THR A 19 -2.72 -6.83 10.06
CA THR A 19 -2.19 -7.46 11.28
C THR A 19 -0.90 -6.80 11.77
N GLU A 20 0.01 -6.46 10.85
CA GLU A 20 1.35 -5.98 11.20
C GLU A 20 1.43 -4.44 11.21
N LEU A 21 0.68 -3.78 10.33
CA LEU A 21 0.75 -2.33 10.14
C LEU A 21 -0.47 -1.58 10.70
N GLY A 22 -1.56 -2.29 11.01
CA GLY A 22 -2.81 -1.70 11.47
C GLY A 22 -3.48 -0.84 10.39
N ILE A 23 -3.31 -1.18 9.12
CA ILE A 23 -3.95 -0.52 7.97
C ILE A 23 -5.19 -1.32 7.59
N ALA A 24 -6.35 -0.68 7.62
CA ALA A 24 -7.64 -1.35 7.41
C ALA A 24 -7.78 -1.83 5.96
N LYS A 25 -8.28 -3.06 5.78
CA LYS A 25 -8.56 -3.66 4.47
C LYS A 25 -9.79 -3.00 3.83
N LEU A 26 -9.56 -2.08 2.90
CA LEU A 26 -10.65 -1.42 2.15
C LEU A 26 -10.89 -2.02 0.77
N LEU A 27 -10.05 -2.96 0.34
CA LEU A 27 -10.08 -3.55 -0.99
C LEU A 27 -10.22 -5.06 -0.88
N ASP A 28 -11.05 -5.62 -1.76
CA ASP A 28 -11.11 -7.05 -1.98
C ASP A 28 -10.14 -7.43 -3.11
N ALA A 29 -9.43 -8.55 -2.95
CA ALA A 29 -8.46 -9.00 -3.95
C ALA A 29 -9.11 -9.25 -5.32
N GLU A 30 -10.35 -9.72 -5.35
CA GLU A 30 -11.12 -9.95 -6.58
C GLU A 30 -11.42 -8.65 -7.34
N ASN A 31 -11.64 -7.54 -6.62
CA ASN A 31 -11.90 -6.23 -7.22
C ASN A 31 -10.63 -5.54 -7.74
N VAL A 32 -9.46 -6.03 -7.33
CA VAL A 32 -8.14 -5.52 -7.74
C VAL A 32 -7.52 -6.38 -8.85
N GLU A 33 -7.79 -7.69 -8.87
CA GLU A 33 -7.28 -8.64 -9.86
C GLU A 33 -8.11 -8.63 -11.17
N VAL A 34 -8.50 -7.44 -11.64
CA VAL A 34 -9.20 -7.21 -12.91
C VAL A 34 -8.30 -6.41 -13.85
N ASP A 35 -8.60 -6.41 -15.14
CA ASP A 35 -7.78 -5.71 -16.14
C ASP A 35 -7.62 -4.21 -15.85
N LYS A 36 -8.65 -3.59 -15.26
CA LYS A 36 -8.63 -2.17 -14.87
C LYS A 36 -9.35 -1.96 -13.53
N PRO A 37 -8.62 -1.94 -12.40
CA PRO A 37 -9.21 -1.64 -11.09
C PRO A 37 -9.57 -0.16 -10.97
N ASP A 38 -10.43 0.18 -10.00
CA ASP A 38 -10.81 1.56 -9.72
C ASP A 38 -9.64 2.35 -9.12
N GLU A 39 -9.15 3.34 -9.85
CA GLU A 39 -7.97 4.14 -9.47
C GLU A 39 -8.18 4.90 -8.16
N MET A 40 -9.40 5.37 -7.89
CA MET A 40 -9.72 6.12 -6.67
C MET A 40 -9.70 5.21 -5.44
N SER A 41 -10.24 4.00 -5.55
CA SER A 41 -10.16 2.97 -4.52
C SER A 41 -8.70 2.58 -4.23
N ILE A 42 -7.89 2.33 -5.26
CA ILE A 42 -6.46 2.01 -5.09
C ILE A 42 -5.72 3.18 -4.41
N ALA A 43 -5.90 4.40 -4.90
CA ALA A 43 -5.24 5.59 -4.35
C ALA A 43 -5.62 5.81 -2.88
N THR A 44 -6.89 5.65 -2.54
CA THR A 44 -7.39 5.78 -1.15
C THR A 44 -6.76 4.74 -0.24
N TYR A 45 -6.64 3.49 -0.70
CA TYR A 45 -5.98 2.44 0.08
C TYR A 45 -4.49 2.72 0.27
N VAL A 46 -3.78 3.09 -0.81
CA VAL A 46 -2.34 3.43 -0.75
C VAL A 46 -2.08 4.66 0.12
N ALA A 47 -2.98 5.66 0.12
CA ALA A 47 -2.85 6.85 0.96
C ALA A 47 -2.83 6.53 2.46
N GLN A 48 -3.45 5.43 2.91
CA GLN A 48 -3.36 4.99 4.31
C GLN A 48 -1.93 4.63 4.71
N PHE A 49 -1.16 4.03 3.80
CA PHE A 49 0.25 3.72 4.05
C PHE A 49 1.07 5.00 4.22
N LEU A 50 0.81 6.02 3.38
CA LEU A 50 1.49 7.31 3.47
C LEU A 50 1.11 8.09 4.73
N HIS A 51 -0.15 8.00 5.18
CA HIS A 51 -0.57 8.61 6.44
C HIS A 51 0.06 7.92 7.66
N LYS A 52 0.18 6.59 7.63
CA LYS A 52 0.74 5.79 8.73
C LYS A 52 2.26 5.86 8.78
N TYR A 53 2.90 5.80 7.62
CA TYR A 53 4.34 5.84 7.41
C TYR A 53 4.67 6.95 6.43
N PRO A 54 4.57 8.22 6.86
CA PRO A 54 4.98 9.31 6.00
C PRO A 54 6.46 9.15 5.67
N GLU A 55 6.80 9.30 4.38
CA GLU A 55 8.19 9.40 3.93
C GLU A 55 8.95 10.34 4.89
N PRO A 56 10.15 9.96 5.36
CA PRO A 56 10.96 10.88 6.12
C PRO A 56 11.15 12.09 5.22
N LYS A 57 10.63 13.25 5.64
CA LYS A 57 10.83 14.51 4.92
C LYS A 57 12.31 14.57 4.62
N VAL A 58 12.70 14.40 3.34
CA VAL A 58 14.09 14.53 2.92
C VAL A 58 14.47 15.89 3.43
N ARG A 59 15.28 15.89 4.49
CA ARG A 59 15.60 17.10 5.23
C ARG A 59 16.46 17.88 4.25
N SER A 60 15.85 18.76 3.48
CA SER A 60 16.52 19.84 2.77
C SER A 60 17.14 20.75 3.81
N LYS A 61 18.20 20.26 4.46
CA LYS A 61 19.15 21.04 5.20
C LYS A 61 20.49 20.82 4.52
N MET A 62 20.93 21.91 3.89
CA MET A 62 22.32 22.38 3.91
C MET A 62 23.17 22.00 2.71
N ILE A 63 23.19 22.88 1.69
CA ILE A 63 24.42 23.56 1.25
C ILE A 63 24.07 25.01 0.83
N ILE A 64 23.82 25.90 1.79
CA ILE A 64 24.37 27.26 1.74
C ILE A 64 24.79 27.55 3.18
N LEU A 65 26.06 27.28 3.48
CA LEU A 65 26.71 27.80 4.67
C LEU A 65 27.84 28.71 4.17
N HIS A 66 27.69 30.01 4.46
CA HIS A 66 28.65 31.13 4.38
C HIS A 66 29.37 31.34 3.05
#